data_AF-A0A0B2QMZ4-F1
#
_entry.id   AF-A0A0B2QMZ4-F1
#
_cell.length_a   1.000
_cell.length_b   1.000
_cell.length_c   1.000
_cell.angle_alpha   90.00
_cell.angle_beta   90.00
_cell.angle_gamma   90.00
#
_symmetry.space_group_name_H-M   'P 1'
#
loop_
_entity.id
_entity.type
_entity.pdbx_description
1 polymer ?
#
loop_
_entity_poly.entity_id
_entity_poly.type
_entity_poly.pdbx_seq_one_letter_code
_entity_poly.pdbx_strand_id
1 'polypeptide(L)' 'MSFLSQVRDPRATHNCWAYKVGDQYRSNDDGEPSGTAGKPIQTAIDSSGIDRVMVVVIRLTLTLF' A
#
# COMPACT_ATOMS: atom_id res chain seq x y z
N MET A 1 -2.01 -17.26 -6.06
CA MET A 1 -2.62 -16.24 -5.18
C MET A 1 -1.66 -15.07 -5.08
N SER A 2 -2.13 -13.82 -5.14
CA SER A 2 -1.25 -12.66 -4.95
C SER A 2 -0.98 -12.43 -3.46
N PHE A 3 0.17 -11.87 -3.11
CA PHE A 3 0.52 -11.50 -1.73
C PHE A 3 -0.54 -10.59 -1.10
N LEU A 4 -1.05 -9.61 -1.85
CA LEU A 4 -2.11 -8.70 -1.40
C LEU A 4 -3.35 -9.43 -0.90
N SER A 5 -3.79 -10.48 -1.59
CA SER A 5 -4.97 -11.27 -1.18
C SER A 5 -4.77 -12.00 0.14
N GLN A 6 -3.52 -12.28 0.54
CA GLN A 6 -3.19 -12.98 1.78
C GLN A 6 -3.15 -12.05 2.99
N VAL A 7 -2.73 -10.79 2.78
CA VAL A 7 -2.47 -9.84 3.89
C VAL A 7 -3.52 -8.75 4.04
N ARG A 8 -4.37 -8.51 3.02
CA ARG A 8 -5.44 -7.51 3.12
C ARG A 8 -6.40 -7.88 4.25
N ASP A 9 -6.91 -6.88 4.97
CA ASP A 9 -8.07 -7.06 5.85
C ASP A 9 -9.33 -6.61 5.08
N PRO A 10 -10.28 -7.53 4.78
CA PRO A 10 -11.54 -7.17 4.11
C PRO A 10 -12.42 -6.20 4.90
N ARG A 11 -12.19 -6.05 6.21
CA ARG A 11 -12.95 -5.16 7.10
C ARG A 11 -12.31 -3.78 7.25
N ALA A 12 -11.09 -3.60 6.75
CA ALA A 12 -10.44 -2.29 6.78
C ALA A 12 -11.08 -1.34 5.77
N THR A 13 -11.03 -0.04 6.09
CA THR A 13 -11.55 1.02 5.22
C THR A 13 -10.70 1.15 3.97
N HIS A 14 -9.37 1.10 4.15
CA HIS A 14 -8.40 1.16 3.07
C HIS A 14 -7.25 0.17 3.33
N ASN A 15 -6.82 -0.52 2.29
CA ASN A 15 -5.66 -1.39 2.19
C ASN A 15 -4.71 -0.79 1.14
N CYS A 16 -4.18 0.41 1.41
CA CYS A 16 -3.26 1.10 0.51
C CYS A 16 -1.97 0.29 0.35
N TRP A 17 -1.35 0.29 -0.83
CA TRP A 17 -0.15 -0.50 -1.05
C TRP A 17 0.78 0.09 -2.10
N ALA A 18 2.05 -0.31 -2.06
CA ALA A 18 2.99 -0.14 -3.16
C ALA A 18 3.96 -1.33 -3.22
N TYR A 19 4.53 -1.57 -4.40
CA TYR A 19 5.59 -2.56 -4.57
C TYR A 19 6.68 -2.08 -5.51
N LYS A 20 7.85 -2.72 -5.40
CA LYS A 20 8.98 -2.59 -6.32
C LYS A 20 9.59 -3.96 -6.62
N VAL A 21 9.77 -4.24 -7.91
CA VAL A 21 10.45 -5.45 -8.42
C VAL A 21 11.28 -5.03 -9.64
N GLY A 22 12.56 -4.74 -9.44
CA GLY A 22 13.42 -4.13 -10.46
C GLY A 22 12.84 -2.80 -10.93
N ASP A 23 12.65 -2.65 -12.23
CA ASP A 23 12.06 -1.45 -12.85
C ASP A 23 10.52 -1.41 -12.76
N GLN A 24 9.89 -2.48 -12.28
CA GLN A 24 8.45 -2.53 -12.10
C GLN A 24 8.09 -1.96 -10.74
N TYR A 25 7.37 -0.84 -10.75
CA TYR A 25 6.81 -0.24 -9.55
C TYR A 25 5.34 0.09 -9.78
N ARG A 26 4.54 -0.02 -8.71
CA ARG A 26 3.14 0.42 -8.72
C ARG A 26 2.70 0.75 -7.31
N SER A 27 1.76 1.67 -7.21
CA SER A 27 1.11 2.07 -5.97
C SER A 27 -0.41 2.18 -6.14
N ASN A 28 -1.14 2.08 -5.04
CA ASN A 28 -2.58 2.20 -4.98
C ASN A 28 -3.01 2.81 -3.63
N ASP A 29 -3.86 3.84 -3.70
CA ASP A 29 -4.41 4.57 -2.55
C ASP A 29 -5.63 3.87 -1.93
N ASP A 30 -6.20 2.86 -2.58
CA ASP A 30 -7.39 2.09 -2.13
C ASP A 30 -8.59 2.95 -1.72
N GLY A 31 -8.86 4.03 -2.47
CA GLY A 31 -10.00 4.93 -2.22
C GLY A 31 -9.67 6.14 -1.35
N GLU A 32 -8.45 6.22 -0.80
CA GLU A 32 -7.91 7.48 -0.28
C GLU A 32 -7.74 8.52 -1.42
N PRO A 33 -7.67 9.83 -1.11
CA PRO A 33 -7.41 10.84 -2.11
C PRO A 33 -6.14 10.52 -2.90
N SER A 34 -6.20 10.72 -4.22
CA SER A 34 -5.15 10.29 -5.16
C SER A 34 -3.76 10.79 -4.74
N GLY A 35 -2.81 9.86 -4.63
CA GLY A 35 -1.42 10.12 -4.27
C GLY A 35 -1.14 10.35 -2.79
N THR A 36 -2.12 10.19 -1.89
CA THR A 36 -1.93 10.46 -0.46
C THR A 36 -1.46 9.27 0.35
N ALA A 37 -1.56 8.04 -0.15
CA ALA A 37 -1.14 6.84 0.56
C ALA A 37 -0.15 5.99 -0.25
N GLY A 38 -0.51 5.58 -1.46
CA GLY A 38 0.31 4.73 -2.31
C GLY A 38 1.64 5.38 -2.68
N LYS A 39 1.62 6.66 -3.05
CA LYS A 39 2.84 7.40 -3.44
C LYS A 39 3.84 7.55 -2.27
N PRO A 40 3.43 7.96 -1.05
CA PRO A 40 4.31 7.92 0.12
C PRO A 40 4.92 6.54 0.40
N ILE A 41 4.15 5.45 0.30
CA ILE A 41 4.65 4.08 0.49
C ILE A 41 5.73 3.77 -0.56
N GLN A 42 5.48 4.11 -1.83
CA GLN A 42 6.45 3.93 -2.90
C GLN A 42 7.74 4.72 -2.65
N THR A 43 7.63 6.00 -2.28
CA THR A 43 8.81 6.83 -1.97
C THR A 43 9.63 6.27 -0.81
N ALA A 44 8.98 5.68 0.21
CA ALA A 44 9.67 5.01 1.31
C ALA A 44 10.40 3.74 0.87
N ILE A 45 9.81 2.94 -0.03
CA ILE A 45 10.51 1.80 -0.64
C ILE A 45 11.74 2.28 -1.42
N ASP A 46 11.57 3.29 -2.27
CA ASP A 46 12.65 3.82 -3.10
C ASP A 46 13.80 4.41 -2.27
N SER A 47 13.50 5.18 -1.22
CA SER A 47 14.51 5.77 -0.35
C SER A 47 15.23 4.74 0.53
N SER A 48 14.59 3.59 0.81
CA SER A 48 15.22 2.50 1.56
C SER A 48 16.27 1.71 0.76
N GLY A 49 16.27 1.83 -0.57
CA GLY A 49 17.15 1.04 -1.45
C GLY A 49 16.79 -0.44 -1.54
N ILE A 50 15.67 -0.87 -0.97
CA ILE A 50 15.21 -2.26 -1.00
C ILE A 50 14.48 -2.55 -2.32
N ASP A 51 14.77 -3.72 -2.90
CA ASP A 51 14.09 -4.25 -4.08
C ASP A 51 13.32 -5.54 -3.74
N ARG A 52 12.37 -5.90 -4.61
CA ARG A 52 11.52 -7.10 -4.51
C ARG A 52 10.67 -7.11 -3.23
N VAL A 53 10.09 -5.96 -2.92
CA VAL A 53 9.27 -5.75 -1.72
C VAL A 53 7.88 -5.25 -2.10
N MET A 54 6.87 -5.72 -1.36
CA MET A 54 5.52 -5.17 -1.37
C MET A 54 5.15 -4.73 0.05
N VAL A 55 4.66 -3.51 0.18
CA VAL A 55 4.21 -2.94 1.45
C VAL A 55 2.71 -2.66 1.37
N VAL A 56 1.97 -3.13 2.37
CA VAL A 56 0.53 -2.92 2.51
C VAL A 56 0.27 -2.21 3.83
N VAL A 57 -0.44 -1.09 3.78
CA VAL A 57 -0.85 -0.30 4.95
C VAL A 57 -2.36 -0.44 5.11
N ILE A 58 -2.77 -1.05 6.22
CA ILE A 58 -4.17 -1.28 6.56
C ILE A 58 -4.63 -0.11 7.44
N ARG A 59 -5.62 0.65 6.95
CA ARG A 59 -6.22 1.79 7.66
C ARG A 59 -7.66 1.46 8.04
N LEU A 60 -7.94 1.56 9.33
CA LEU A 60 -9.26 1.41 9.93
C LEU A 60 -9.78 2.79 10.32
N THR A 61 -10.82 3.26 9.64
CA THR A 61 -11.54 4.47 10.06
C THR A 61 -12.49 4.07 11.17
N LEU A 62 -12.13 4.38 12.42
CA LEU A 62 -13.06 4.29 13.53
C LEU A 62 -14.02 5.47 13.43
N THR A 63 -15.24 5.21 12.99
CA THR A 63 -16.32 6.18 13.09
C THR A 63 -16.72 6.29 14.56
N LEU A 64 -15.98 7.09 15.33
CA LEU A 64 -16.39 7.55 16.65
C LEU A 64 -17.38 8.69 16.43
N PHE A 65 -18.65 8.34 16.24
CA PHE A 65 -19.76 9.24 16.56
C PHE A 65 -20.11 9.06 18.03
#